data_AF-A0A2D9XI47-F1
#
_entry.id   AF-A0A2D9XI47-F1
#
_cell.length_a   1.000
_cell.length_b   1.000
_cell.length_c   1.000
_cell.angle_alpha   90.00
_cell.angle_beta   90.00
_cell.angle_gamma   90.00
#
_symmetry.space_group_name_H-M   'P 1'
#
loop_
_entity.id
_entity.type
_entity.pdbx_description
1 polymer ?
#
loop_
_entity_poly.entity_id
_entity_poly.type
_entity_poly.pdbx_seq_one_letter_code
_entity_poly.pdbx_strand_id
1 'polypeptide(L)'
;MEKQTNLSPLHCIFFIYQSFAYTTDGVLAEEEKKMIGNAMFRWTGSDEKQTNTIIQETLTWGQQNIKTIKEQVEAMMSMIEFLKTQESFDLKKREYFLMDIRNIARSDGKFLDAEKKWHDMMSKQLGVEIKISAETDDSIKESLEKVEKRKIGFRR
;
A
#
# COMPACT_ATOMS: atom_id res chain seq x y z
N MET A 1 8.70 -26.53 10.04
CA MET A 1 9.50 -25.67 9.14
C MET A 1 8.66 -24.45 8.82
N GLU A 2 8.95 -23.31 9.45
CA GLU A 2 8.32 -22.04 9.09
C GLU A 2 8.76 -21.70 7.66
N LYS A 3 7.83 -21.72 6.70
CA LYS A 3 8.10 -21.18 5.36
C LYS A 3 8.32 -19.68 5.52
N GLN A 4 9.58 -19.24 5.49
CA GLN A 4 9.89 -17.83 5.30
C GLN A 4 9.27 -17.41 3.96
N THR A 5 8.19 -16.62 4.04
CA THR A 5 7.55 -16.06 2.84
C THR A 5 8.46 -14.97 2.33
N ASN A 6 9.09 -15.19 1.18
CA ASN A 6 9.90 -14.18 0.52
C ASN A 6 8.97 -13.20 -0.17
N LEU A 7 8.54 -12.20 0.59
CA LEU A 7 7.73 -11.11 0.06
C LEU A 7 8.55 -10.35 -1.00
N SER A 8 7.94 -10.14 -2.15
CA SER A 8 8.49 -9.39 -3.29
C SER A 8 7.90 -7.98 -3.36
N PRO A 9 8.38 -7.09 -4.25
CA PRO A 9 7.74 -5.78 -4.47
C PRO A 9 6.23 -5.88 -4.78
N LEU A 10 5.79 -6.93 -5.47
CA LEU A 10 4.38 -7.15 -5.76
C LEU A 10 3.56 -7.46 -4.50
N HIS A 11 4.14 -8.16 -3.52
CA HIS A 11 3.50 -8.39 -2.23
C HIS A 11 3.33 -7.08 -1.46
N CYS A 12 4.36 -6.22 -1.49
CA CYS A 12 4.28 -4.88 -0.89
C CYS A 12 3.15 -4.07 -1.51
N ILE A 13 3.08 -4.03 -2.84
CA ILE A 13 2.04 -3.27 -3.56
C ILE A 13 0.65 -3.74 -3.13
N PHE A 14 0.39 -5.05 -3.17
CA PHE A 14 -0.91 -5.59 -2.77
C PHE A 14 -1.23 -5.28 -1.30
N PHE A 15 -0.28 -5.49 -0.38
CA PHE A 15 -0.49 -5.22 1.04
C PHE A 15 -0.81 -3.75 1.30
N ILE A 16 -0.12 -2.83 0.62
CA ILE A 16 -0.37 -1.39 0.77
C ILE A 16 -1.75 -1.03 0.23
N TYR A 17 -2.15 -1.56 -0.94
CA TYR A 17 -3.48 -1.31 -1.51
C TYR A 17 -4.60 -1.78 -0.57
N GLN A 18 -4.46 -3.01 -0.07
CA GLN A 18 -5.42 -3.56 0.87
C GLN A 18 -5.43 -2.78 2.20
N SER A 19 -4.26 -2.39 2.70
CA SER A 19 -4.16 -1.68 3.97
C SER A 19 -4.67 -0.26 3.88
N PHE A 20 -4.40 0.43 2.78
CA PHE A 20 -4.94 1.75 2.51
C PHE A 20 -6.48 1.72 2.54
N ALA A 21 -7.10 0.82 1.77
CA ALA A 21 -8.55 0.70 1.73
C ALA A 21 -9.14 0.27 3.08
N TYR A 22 -8.50 -0.66 3.80
CA TYR A 22 -9.01 -1.09 5.11
C TYR A 22 -8.83 -0.05 6.22
N THR A 23 -7.76 0.76 6.20
CA THR A 23 -7.43 1.67 7.31
C THR A 23 -8.24 2.96 7.31
N THR A 24 -8.96 3.26 6.23
CA THR A 24 -9.73 4.50 6.07
C THR A 24 -11.12 4.40 6.70
N ASP A 25 -11.80 3.26 6.57
CA ASP A 25 -13.15 3.05 7.09
C ASP A 25 -13.35 1.73 7.88
N GLY A 26 -12.31 0.89 7.97
CA GLY A 26 -12.33 -0.38 8.69
C GLY A 26 -13.01 -1.53 7.93
N VAL A 27 -13.39 -1.33 6.66
CA VAL A 27 -14.12 -2.33 5.86
C VAL A 27 -13.57 -2.34 4.44
N LEU A 28 -13.26 -3.52 3.91
CA LEU A 28 -12.89 -3.63 2.50
C LEU A 28 -14.13 -3.90 1.65
N ALA A 29 -14.63 -2.89 0.93
CA ALA A 29 -15.79 -3.00 0.07
C ALA A 29 -15.52 -3.88 -1.17
N GLU A 30 -16.57 -4.44 -1.79
CA GLU A 30 -16.40 -5.32 -2.96
C GLU A 30 -15.85 -4.56 -4.18
N GLU A 31 -16.24 -3.31 -4.34
CA GLU A 31 -15.73 -2.39 -5.37
C GLU A 31 -14.23 -2.16 -5.21
N GLU A 32 -13.76 -1.94 -3.98
CA GLU A 32 -12.35 -1.78 -3.67
C GLU A 32 -11.57 -3.07 -3.93
N LYS A 33 -12.08 -4.23 -3.49
CA LYS A 33 -11.47 -5.55 -3.79
C LYS A 33 -11.30 -5.74 -5.28
N LYS A 34 -12.33 -5.41 -6.07
CA LYS A 34 -12.29 -5.50 -7.53
C LYS A 34 -11.23 -4.56 -8.11
N MET A 35 -11.15 -3.33 -7.62
CA MET A 35 -10.14 -2.36 -8.08
C MET A 35 -8.72 -2.81 -7.73
N ILE A 36 -8.50 -3.32 -6.52
CA ILE A 36 -7.22 -3.89 -6.08
C ILE A 36 -6.84 -5.09 -6.95
N GLY A 37 -7.78 -6.01 -7.18
CA GLY A 37 -7.55 -7.19 -8.04
C GLY A 37 -7.16 -6.81 -9.46
N ASN A 38 -7.88 -5.86 -10.06
CA ASN A 38 -7.55 -5.33 -11.39
C ASN A 38 -6.18 -4.65 -11.43
N ALA A 39 -5.83 -3.88 -10.40
CA ALA A 39 -4.51 -3.26 -10.31
C ALA A 39 -3.42 -4.33 -10.24
N MET A 40 -3.58 -5.34 -9.38
CA MET A 40 -2.61 -6.43 -9.25
C MET A 40 -2.46 -7.25 -10.53
N PHE A 41 -3.56 -7.52 -11.24
CA PHE A 41 -3.52 -8.21 -12.53
C PHE A 41 -2.70 -7.43 -13.58
N ARG A 42 -2.69 -6.10 -13.53
CA ARG A 42 -1.80 -5.32 -14.40
C ARG A 42 -0.35 -5.36 -13.93
N TRP A 43 -0.11 -5.28 -12.62
CA TRP A 43 1.25 -5.31 -12.05
C TRP A 43 1.97 -6.63 -12.30
N THR A 44 1.25 -7.74 -12.44
CA THR A 44 1.77 -9.07 -12.80
C THR A 44 1.90 -9.29 -14.31
N GLY A 45 1.62 -8.29 -15.15
CA GLY A 45 1.64 -8.45 -16.60
C GLY A 45 0.53 -9.35 -17.13
N SER A 46 -0.64 -9.31 -16.49
CA SER A 46 -1.82 -10.10 -16.85
C SER A 46 -1.66 -11.61 -16.63
N ASP A 47 -0.76 -12.01 -15.72
CA ASP A 47 -0.65 -13.39 -15.24
C ASP A 47 -1.60 -13.62 -14.06
N GLU A 48 -2.74 -14.25 -14.34
CA GLU A 48 -3.76 -14.57 -13.33
C GLU A 48 -3.22 -15.50 -12.23
N LYS A 49 -2.39 -16.49 -12.60
CA LYS A 49 -1.83 -17.45 -11.64
C LYS A 49 -0.90 -16.73 -10.68
N GLN A 50 0.01 -15.90 -11.20
CA GLN A 50 0.90 -15.10 -10.37
C GLN A 50 0.11 -14.13 -9.49
N THR A 51 -0.91 -13.47 -10.03
CA THR A 51 -1.78 -12.55 -9.28
C THR A 51 -2.40 -13.24 -8.07
N ASN A 52 -3.01 -14.41 -8.29
CA ASN A 52 -3.62 -15.20 -7.23
C ASN A 52 -2.58 -15.67 -6.19
N THR A 53 -1.39 -16.08 -6.64
CA THR A 53 -0.28 -16.44 -5.74
C THR A 53 0.12 -15.27 -4.83
N ILE A 54 0.39 -14.09 -5.39
CA ILE A 54 0.78 -12.90 -4.61
C ILE A 54 -0.29 -12.52 -3.58
N ILE A 55 -1.56 -12.53 -4.00
CA ILE A 55 -2.69 -12.21 -3.10
C ILE A 55 -2.72 -13.19 -1.93
N GLN A 56 -2.71 -14.50 -2.20
CA GLN A 56 -2.82 -15.52 -1.15
C GLN A 56 -1.61 -15.53 -0.21
N GLU A 57 -0.39 -15.41 -0.74
CA GLU A 57 0.84 -15.36 0.05
C GLU A 57 0.85 -14.11 0.96
N THR A 58 0.43 -12.96 0.44
CA THR A 58 0.39 -11.71 1.22
C THR A 58 -0.71 -11.74 2.28
N LEU A 59 -1.90 -12.26 1.97
CA LEU A 59 -2.98 -12.43 2.96
C LEU A 59 -2.56 -13.37 4.09
N THR A 60 -1.93 -14.50 3.74
CA THR A 60 -1.41 -15.47 4.71
C THR A 60 -0.36 -14.83 5.62
N TRP A 61 0.59 -14.10 5.02
CA TRP A 61 1.60 -13.35 5.78
C TRP A 61 0.96 -12.31 6.71
N GLY A 62 -0.01 -11.54 6.21
CA GLY A 62 -0.73 -10.53 6.99
C GLY A 62 -1.43 -11.14 8.21
N GLN A 63 -2.18 -12.23 8.03
CA GLN A 63 -2.86 -12.93 9.13
C GLN A 63 -1.88 -13.43 10.20
N GLN A 64 -0.69 -13.86 9.79
CA GLN A 64 0.32 -14.37 10.71
C GLN A 64 1.02 -13.25 11.48
N ASN A 65 1.33 -12.13 10.83
CA ASN A 65 2.24 -11.10 11.35
C ASN A 65 1.56 -9.82 11.84
N ILE A 66 0.30 -9.58 11.46
CA ILE A 66 -0.44 -8.36 11.76
C ILE A 66 -1.64 -8.71 12.66
N LYS A 67 -1.70 -8.11 13.84
CA LYS A 67 -2.73 -8.34 14.87
C LYS A 67 -3.56 -7.09 15.16
N THR A 68 -3.05 -5.91 14.84
CA THR A 68 -3.72 -4.63 15.11
C THR A 68 -3.64 -3.69 13.92
N ILE A 69 -4.56 -2.72 13.87
CA ILE A 69 -4.56 -1.64 12.87
C ILE A 69 -3.25 -0.83 12.94
N LYS A 70 -2.72 -0.61 14.15
CA LYS A 70 -1.41 0.06 14.33
C LYS A 70 -0.32 -0.72 13.59
N GLU A 71 -0.18 -2.01 13.86
CA GLU A 71 0.83 -2.85 13.19
C GLU A 71 0.66 -2.90 11.67
N GLN A 72 -0.59 -2.84 11.19
CA GLN A 72 -0.89 -2.79 9.76
C GLN A 72 -0.36 -1.51 9.11
N VAL A 73 -0.59 -0.36 9.75
CA VAL A 73 -0.08 0.95 9.31
C VAL A 73 1.45 0.97 9.34
N GLU A 74 2.07 0.48 10.42
CA GLU A 74 3.53 0.40 10.54
C GLU A 74 4.14 -0.47 9.42
N ALA A 75 3.53 -1.63 9.14
CA ALA A 75 3.97 -2.52 8.06
C ALA A 75 3.79 -1.88 6.68
N MET A 76 2.66 -1.21 6.44
CA MET A 76 2.37 -0.49 5.20
C MET A 76 3.45 0.57 4.92
N MET A 77 3.79 1.39 5.93
CA MET A 77 4.82 2.43 5.78
C MET A 77 6.22 1.86 5.55
N SER A 78 6.57 0.78 6.25
CA SER A 78 7.83 0.06 5.99
C SER A 78 7.90 -0.52 4.57
N MET A 79 6.79 -1.04 4.05
CA MET A 79 6.72 -1.57 2.68
C MET A 79 6.84 -0.47 1.63
N ILE A 80 6.29 0.72 1.86
CA ILE A 80 6.46 1.89 0.99
C ILE A 80 7.94 2.31 0.95
N GLU A 81 8.60 2.34 2.11
CA GLU A 81 10.04 2.66 2.18
C GLU A 81 10.88 1.62 1.44
N PHE A 82 10.57 0.33 1.59
CA PHE A 82 11.21 -0.73 0.83
C PHE A 82 10.97 -0.61 -0.67
N LEU A 83 9.75 -0.31 -1.11
CA LEU A 83 9.45 -0.10 -2.54
C LEU A 83 10.28 1.04 -3.13
N LYS A 84 10.45 2.14 -2.39
CA LYS A 84 11.27 3.28 -2.82
C LYS A 84 12.73 2.91 -3.08
N THR A 85 13.28 1.90 -2.38
CA THR A 85 14.68 1.46 -2.58
C THR A 85 14.85 0.50 -3.75
N GLN A 86 13.76 0.00 -4.35
CA GLN A 86 13.85 -0.91 -5.49
C GLN A 86 14.15 -0.13 -6.78
N GLU A 87 15.23 -0.49 -7.48
CA GLU A 87 15.58 0.11 -8.78
C GLU A 87 14.47 -0.08 -9.82
N SER A 88 13.77 -1.22 -9.75
CA SER A 88 12.65 -1.52 -10.63
C SER A 88 11.40 -0.69 -10.32
N PHE A 89 11.38 0.12 -9.26
CA PHE A 89 10.28 0.98 -8.84
C PHE A 89 10.67 2.47 -8.98
N ASP A 90 10.90 2.85 -10.24
CA ASP A 90 11.27 4.20 -10.66
C ASP A 90 10.15 5.23 -10.43
N LEU A 91 10.46 6.51 -10.72
CA LEU A 91 9.52 7.61 -10.49
C LEU A 91 8.17 7.38 -11.19
N LYS A 92 8.19 6.92 -12.45
CA LYS A 92 6.97 6.64 -13.22
C LYS A 92 6.12 5.57 -12.53
N LYS A 93 6.73 4.49 -12.05
CA LYS A 93 6.01 3.44 -11.32
C LYS A 93 5.46 3.93 -9.98
N ARG A 94 6.14 4.85 -9.30
CA ARG A 94 5.63 5.48 -8.07
C ARG A 94 4.40 6.35 -8.35
N GLU A 95 4.41 7.11 -9.44
CA GLU A 95 3.25 7.89 -9.89
C GLU A 95 2.08 6.97 -10.27
N TYR A 96 2.34 5.89 -11.03
CA TYR A 96 1.32 4.89 -11.35
C TYR A 96 0.73 4.22 -10.11
N PHE A 97 1.58 3.89 -9.13
CA PHE A 97 1.16 3.34 -7.85
C PHE A 97 0.24 4.31 -7.08
N LEU A 98 0.56 5.60 -7.03
CA LEU A 98 -0.30 6.60 -6.39
C LEU A 98 -1.62 6.81 -7.15
N MET A 99 -1.60 6.72 -8.48
CA MET A 99 -2.81 6.73 -9.29
C MET A 99 -3.73 5.56 -8.95
N ASP A 100 -3.18 4.37 -8.72
CA ASP A 100 -3.95 3.20 -8.27
C ASP A 100 -4.56 3.42 -6.89
N ILE A 101 -3.80 3.93 -5.91
CA ILE A 101 -4.32 4.31 -4.59
C ILE A 101 -5.52 5.25 -4.72
N ARG A 102 -5.40 6.28 -5.56
CA ARG A 102 -6.49 7.21 -5.83
C ARG A 102 -7.70 6.53 -6.47
N ASN A 103 -7.49 5.61 -7.41
CA ASN A 103 -8.57 4.89 -8.08
C ASN A 103 -9.28 3.91 -7.14
N ILE A 104 -8.56 3.31 -6.20
CA ILE A 104 -9.12 2.45 -5.15
C ILE A 104 -10.01 3.29 -4.22
N ALA A 105 -9.48 4.40 -3.69
CA ALA A 105 -10.25 5.31 -2.83
C ALA A 105 -11.53 5.83 -3.52
N ARG A 106 -11.45 6.09 -4.83
CA ARG A 106 -12.59 6.61 -5.62
C ARG A 106 -13.55 5.54 -6.14
N SER A 107 -13.37 4.27 -5.76
CA SER A 107 -14.14 3.17 -6.31
C SER A 107 -15.63 3.24 -5.95
N ASP A 108 -15.96 3.86 -4.81
CA ASP A 108 -17.33 4.13 -4.35
C ASP A 108 -17.87 5.51 -4.81
N GLY A 109 -17.07 6.26 -5.57
CA GLY A 109 -17.38 7.60 -6.06
C GLY A 109 -17.05 8.75 -5.10
N LYS A 110 -16.52 8.48 -3.90
CA LYS A 110 -16.09 9.50 -2.94
C LYS A 110 -14.57 9.53 -2.84
N PHE A 111 -14.03 10.65 -2.35
CA PHE A 111 -12.63 10.72 -1.96
C PHE A 111 -12.54 11.56 -0.71
N LEU A 112 -12.52 10.88 0.43
CA LEU A 112 -12.60 11.46 1.75
C LEU A 112 -11.29 12.16 2.12
N ASP A 113 -11.35 13.13 3.03
CA ASP A 113 -10.16 13.90 3.40
C ASP A 113 -9.09 13.05 4.11
N ALA A 114 -9.51 12.03 4.86
CA ALA A 114 -8.60 11.05 5.45
C ALA A 114 -7.82 10.27 4.38
N GLU A 115 -8.48 9.87 3.29
CA GLU A 115 -7.86 9.15 2.17
C GLU A 115 -6.90 10.06 1.39
N LYS A 116 -7.27 11.33 1.19
CA LYS A 116 -6.38 12.33 0.59
C LYS A 116 -5.14 12.56 1.44
N LYS A 117 -5.29 12.63 2.76
CA LYS A 117 -4.17 12.77 3.70
C LYS A 117 -3.24 11.57 3.62
N TRP A 118 -3.78 10.35 3.63
CA TRP A 118 -2.99 9.13 3.45
C TRP A 118 -2.25 9.09 2.12
N HIS A 119 -2.91 9.45 1.03
CA HIS A 119 -2.29 9.57 -0.27
C HIS A 119 -1.10 10.55 -0.26
N ASP A 120 -1.27 11.74 0.32
CA ASP A 120 -0.19 12.74 0.39
C ASP A 120 0.98 12.27 1.27
N MET A 121 0.69 11.57 2.38
CA MET A 121 1.71 10.90 3.20
C MET A 121 2.51 9.89 2.40
N MET A 122 1.84 9.03 1.62
CA MET A 122 2.50 8.05 0.75
C MET A 122 3.31 8.71 -0.37
N SER A 123 2.77 9.76 -0.98
CA SER A 123 3.44 10.52 -2.04
C SER A 123 4.76 11.10 -1.56
N LYS A 124 4.72 11.76 -0.39
CA LYS A 124 5.91 12.30 0.27
C LYS A 124 6.93 11.23 0.61
N GLN A 125 6.49 10.10 1.14
CA GLN A 125 7.38 8.98 1.46
C GLN A 125 8.06 8.42 0.20
N LEU A 126 7.32 8.27 -0.90
CA LEU A 126 7.84 7.81 -2.20
C LEU A 126 8.75 8.83 -2.89
N GLY A 127 8.78 10.08 -2.42
CA GLY A 127 9.51 11.17 -3.05
C GLY A 127 8.86 11.64 -4.36
N VAL A 128 7.53 11.61 -4.41
CA VAL A 128 6.72 12.13 -5.50
C VAL A 128 6.08 13.43 -5.04
N GLU A 129 6.09 14.46 -5.89
CA GLU A 129 5.52 15.78 -5.57
C GLU A 129 4.05 15.85 -6.04
N ILE A 130 3.20 14.93 -5.57
CA ILE A 130 1.77 14.95 -5.84
C ILE A 130 1.03 15.21 -4.53
N LYS A 131 0.27 16.30 -4.50
CA LYS A 131 -0.54 16.70 -3.36
C LYS A 131 -1.99 16.89 -3.78
N ILE A 132 -2.89 16.37 -2.97
CA ILE A 132 -4.34 16.41 -3.24
C ILE A 132 -5.19 16.82 -2.03
N SER A 133 -4.66 16.73 -0.81
CA SER A 133 -5.35 17.23 0.38
C SER A 133 -5.11 18.74 0.56
N ALA A 134 -5.98 19.38 1.34
CA ALA A 134 -5.81 20.77 1.75
C ALA A 134 -4.81 20.94 2.91
N GLU A 135 -4.26 19.85 3.46
CA GLU A 135 -3.33 19.87 4.59
C GLU A 135 -2.01 20.55 4.22
N THR A 136 -1.33 21.15 5.19
CA THR A 136 0.00 21.73 4.97
C THR A 136 1.08 20.65 4.90
N ASP A 137 2.19 20.95 4.22
CA ASP A 137 3.30 20.00 4.10
C ASP A 137 3.94 19.65 5.44
N ASP A 138 3.86 20.58 6.40
CA ASP A 138 4.34 20.39 7.77
C ASP A 138 3.40 19.51 8.59
N SER A 139 2.06 19.66 8.43
CA SER A 139 1.07 18.74 9.02
C SER A 139 1.27 17.30 8.53
N ILE A 140 1.57 17.14 7.23
CA ILE A 140 1.87 15.83 6.63
C ILE A 140 3.16 15.24 7.21
N LYS A 141 4.22 16.05 7.37
CA LYS A 141 5.49 15.61 8.00
C LYS A 141 5.29 15.14 9.42
N GLU A 142 4.61 15.95 10.24
CA GLU A 142 4.35 15.62 11.63
C GLU A 142 3.53 14.32 11.76
N SER A 143 2.57 14.11 10.86
CA SER A 143 1.79 12.87 10.81
C SER A 143 2.64 11.66 10.43
N LEU A 144 3.61 11.81 9.52
CA LEU A 144 4.54 10.76 9.13
C LEU A 144 5.50 10.39 10.27
N GLU A 145 6.01 11.38 11.00
CA GLU A 145 6.95 11.17 12.12
C GLU A 145 6.34 10.40 13.29
N LYS A 146 5.01 10.47 13.44
CA LYS A 146 4.26 9.72 14.47
C LYS A 146 4.07 8.25 14.12
N VAL A 147 4.31 7.83 12.87
CA VAL A 147 4.16 6.43 12.48
C VAL A 147 5.44 5.67 12.80
N GLU A 148 5.35 4.75 13.76
CA GLU A 148 6.43 3.82 14.07
C GLU A 148 6.73 2.92 12.87
N LYS A 149 8.00 2.57 12.67
CA LYS A 149 8.41 1.66 11.61
C LYS A 149 8.63 0.27 12.17
N ARG A 150 8.06 -0.73 11.51
CA ARG A 150 8.23 -2.14 11.89
C ARG A 150 9.19 -2.85 10.95
N LYS A 151 9.97 -3.81 11.49
CA LYS A 151 10.71 -4.76 10.66
C LYS A 151 9.72 -5.66 9.93
N ILE A 152 9.50 -5.34 8.66
CA ILE A 152 8.90 -6.26 7.71
C ILE A 152 9.92 -7.38 7.48
N GLY A 153 9.53 -8.64 7.66
CA GLY A 153 10.43 -9.81 7.69
C GLY A 153 11.18 -10.15 6.39
N PHE A 154 11.42 -9.16 5.53
CA PHE A 154 12.22 -9.27 4.32
C PHE A 154 13.68 -9.48 4.72
N ARG A 155 14.31 -10.56 4.23
CA ARG A 155 15.77 -10.63 4.20
C ARG A 155 16.28 -9.73 3.06
N ARG A 156 17.36 -9.01 3.37
CA ARG A 156 18.23 -8.36 2.38
C ARG A 156 18.86 -9.39 1.45
#